data_AF-A0A7S0P5G3-F1
#
_entry.id   AF-A0A7S0P5G3-F1
#
_cell.length_a   1.000
_cell.length_b   1.000
_cell.length_c   1.000
_cell.angle_alpha   90.00
_cell.angle_beta   90.00
_cell.angle_gamma   90.00
#
_symmetry.space_group_name_H-M   'P 1'
#
loop_
_entity.id
_entity.type
_entity.pdbx_description
1 polymer ?
#
loop_
_entity_poly.entity_id
_entity_poly.type
_entity_poly.pdbx_seq_one_letter_code
_entity_poly.pdbx_strand_id
1 'polypeptide(L)'
;PPRAGALGGRGSTLRRVLYQTLTKPPLLGIGSGVSDHSKGKSKLWSSATMVRSPLVVNRDSETLQETVRKIVRWYERATAQPIANRAVYYFDDSRARVRSLTNTGFNARQVSCATRDGSRVDVGLCGAT
;
A
#
# COMPACT_ATOMS: atom_id res chain seq x y z
N PRO A 1 4.10 -27.84 0.72
CA PRO A 1 3.45 -26.55 1.05
C PRO A 1 3.83 -25.45 0.03
N PRO A 2 2.87 -24.84 -0.68
CA PRO A 2 3.19 -23.73 -1.55
C PRO A 2 3.60 -22.54 -0.67
N ARG A 3 4.87 -22.14 -0.78
CA ARG A 3 5.39 -20.91 -0.17
C ARG A 3 4.55 -19.75 -0.73
N ALA A 4 4.17 -18.81 0.13
CA ALA A 4 3.49 -17.58 -0.26
C ALA A 4 4.17 -17.00 -1.52
N GLY A 5 3.51 -17.13 -2.67
CA GLY A 5 4.01 -16.58 -3.92
C GLY A 5 4.14 -15.07 -3.77
N ALA A 6 4.98 -14.43 -4.59
CA ALA A 6 5.14 -12.98 -4.59
C ALA A 6 3.85 -12.30 -5.06
N LEU A 7 2.83 -12.23 -4.19
CA LEU A 7 1.47 -11.81 -4.49
C LEU A 7 1.44 -10.39 -5.07
N GLY A 8 2.42 -9.53 -4.76
CA GLY A 8 2.54 -8.18 -5.29
C GLY A 8 3.81 -7.90 -6.11
N GLY A 9 4.51 -8.92 -6.62
CA GLY A 9 5.79 -8.77 -7.34
C GLY A 9 5.67 -8.13 -8.73
N ARG A 10 6.81 -7.76 -9.33
CA ARG A 10 6.86 -7.30 -10.74
C ARG A 10 6.25 -8.38 -11.63
N GLY A 11 5.28 -8.02 -12.46
CA GLY A 11 4.57 -8.97 -13.35
C GLY A 11 3.49 -9.83 -12.69
N SER A 12 3.19 -9.63 -11.39
CA SER A 12 2.15 -10.41 -10.70
C SER A 12 0.75 -10.15 -11.24
N THR A 13 -0.08 -11.19 -11.25
CA THR A 13 -1.51 -11.12 -11.59
C THR A 13 -2.24 -10.09 -10.75
N LEU A 14 -1.92 -9.98 -9.44
CA LEU A 14 -2.53 -9.00 -8.55
C LEU A 14 -2.30 -7.56 -9.03
N ARG A 15 -1.07 -7.21 -9.45
CA ARG A 15 -0.79 -5.86 -9.96
C ARG A 15 -1.61 -5.55 -11.21
N ARG A 16 -1.80 -6.54 -12.09
CA ARG A 16 -2.60 -6.41 -13.30
C ARG A 16 -4.08 -6.19 -12.96
N VAL A 17 -4.63 -6.96 -12.01
CA VAL A 17 -6.02 -6.82 -11.57
C VAL A 17 -6.23 -5.47 -10.87
N LEU A 18 -5.36 -5.08 -9.93
CA LEU A 18 -5.43 -3.78 -9.27
C LEU A 18 -5.34 -2.63 -10.27
N TYR A 19 -4.45 -2.73 -11.27
CA TYR A 19 -4.40 -1.76 -12.35
C TYR A 19 -5.75 -1.64 -13.08
N GLN A 20 -6.27 -2.77 -13.59
CA GLN A 20 -7.52 -2.78 -14.34
C GLN A 20 -8.72 -2.27 -13.53
N THR A 21 -8.76 -2.50 -12.23
CA THR A 21 -9.84 -2.04 -11.35
C THR A 21 -9.72 -0.55 -11.05
N LEU A 22 -8.52 -0.06 -10.73
CA LEU A 22 -8.29 1.34 -10.34
C LEU A 22 -8.24 2.32 -11.52
N THR A 23 -8.20 1.83 -12.76
CA THR A 23 -8.31 2.68 -13.96
C THR A 23 -9.69 2.63 -14.60
N LYS A 24 -10.70 2.07 -13.93
CA LYS A 24 -12.09 2.10 -14.39
C LYS A 24 -12.92 3.06 -13.51
N PRO A 25 -13.87 3.82 -14.09
CA PRO A 25 -14.86 4.54 -13.31
C PRO A 25 -15.61 3.60 -12.34
N PRO A 26 -16.01 4.05 -11.15
CA PRO A 26 -15.85 5.40 -10.58
C PRO A 26 -14.49 5.64 -9.91
N LEU A 27 -13.60 4.64 -9.90
CA LEU A 27 -12.31 4.70 -9.20
C LEU A 27 -11.21 5.43 -10.00
N LEU A 28 -11.52 5.82 -11.24
CA LEU A 28 -10.65 6.63 -12.09
C LEU A 28 -10.34 7.96 -11.38
N GLY A 29 -9.05 8.23 -11.15
CA GLY A 29 -8.60 9.43 -10.44
C GLY A 29 -8.34 9.25 -8.93
N ILE A 30 -8.76 8.13 -8.32
CA ILE A 30 -8.49 7.82 -6.89
C ILE A 30 -7.04 7.33 -6.67
N GLY A 31 -6.31 6.98 -7.74
CA GLY A 31 -4.91 6.57 -7.58
C GLY A 31 -4.20 6.12 -8.84
N SER A 32 -4.75 6.42 -10.03
CA SER A 32 -4.19 5.97 -11.30
C SER A 32 -2.84 6.62 -11.67
N GLY A 33 -2.27 7.45 -10.79
CA GLY A 33 -1.12 8.28 -11.12
C GLY A 33 -1.46 9.29 -12.23
N VAL A 34 -0.56 10.23 -12.50
CA VAL A 34 -0.67 11.06 -13.70
C VAL A 34 -0.57 10.10 -14.90
N SER A 35 -1.65 10.01 -15.68
CA SER A 35 -1.61 9.36 -16.98
C SER A 35 -0.76 10.23 -17.90
N ASP A 36 0.54 10.02 -17.88
CA ASP A 36 1.40 10.60 -18.90
C ASP A 36 1.08 9.90 -20.23
N HIS A 37 0.15 10.50 -20.98
CA HIS A 37 -0.24 10.05 -22.31
C HIS A 37 0.90 10.16 -23.33
N SER A 38 2.03 10.79 -22.99
CA SER A 38 3.08 11.06 -23.97
C SER A 38 3.92 9.85 -24.38
N LYS A 39 3.89 8.72 -23.66
CA LYS A 39 4.63 7.49 -24.08
C LYS A 39 4.04 6.17 -23.58
N GLY A 40 2.76 5.87 -23.86
CA GLY A 40 2.20 4.49 -23.86
C GLY A 40 2.40 3.59 -22.61
N LYS A 41 2.89 4.12 -21.49
CA LYS A 41 3.16 3.39 -20.24
C LYS A 41 3.01 4.37 -19.08
N SER A 42 1.79 4.50 -18.56
CA SER A 42 1.57 5.10 -17.25
C SER A 42 2.41 4.34 -16.22
N LYS A 43 3.35 5.03 -15.55
CA LYS A 43 4.12 4.45 -14.44
C LYS A 43 3.26 4.47 -13.18
N LEU A 44 2.17 3.68 -13.20
CA LEU A 44 1.25 3.59 -12.07
C LEU A 44 1.91 3.04 -10.82
N TRP A 45 2.91 2.18 -10.95
CA TRP A 45 3.60 1.60 -9.80
C TRP A 45 4.88 2.38 -9.50
N SER A 46 4.98 2.86 -8.27
CA SER A 46 6.12 3.55 -7.72
C SER A 46 6.99 2.62 -6.85
N SER A 47 8.24 3.00 -6.62
CA SER A 47 9.08 2.40 -5.56
C SER A 47 8.98 3.21 -4.28
N ALA A 48 9.33 2.61 -3.13
CA ALA A 48 9.45 3.32 -1.86
C ALA A 48 10.40 4.55 -1.91
N THR A 49 11.43 4.47 -2.76
CA THR A 49 12.39 5.56 -2.98
C THR A 49 11.85 6.68 -3.87
N MET A 50 10.93 6.38 -4.80
CA MET A 50 10.40 7.33 -5.77
C MET A 50 8.89 7.16 -5.96
N VAL A 51 8.12 7.91 -5.16
CA VAL A 51 6.64 7.90 -5.15
C VAL A 51 6.08 8.93 -6.13
N ARG A 52 5.69 8.46 -7.31
CA ARG A 52 5.00 9.24 -8.37
C ARG A 52 3.50 8.96 -8.44
N SER A 53 3.03 8.01 -7.66
CA SER A 53 1.66 7.51 -7.58
C SER A 53 1.43 6.87 -6.21
N PRO A 54 0.17 6.72 -5.75
CA PRO A 54 -0.13 6.08 -4.48
C PRO A 54 0.07 4.56 -4.51
N LEU A 55 0.17 3.94 -5.68
CA LEU A 55 0.48 2.52 -5.81
C LEU A 55 1.99 2.29 -5.68
N VAL A 56 2.45 2.00 -4.46
CA VAL A 56 3.87 1.84 -4.14
C VAL A 56 4.22 0.40 -3.84
N VAL A 57 5.36 -0.05 -4.36
CA VAL A 57 5.98 -1.32 -3.99
C VAL A 57 7.03 -1.03 -2.92
N ASN A 58 6.79 -1.53 -1.71
CA ASN A 58 7.76 -1.50 -0.62
C ASN A 58 7.96 -2.92 -0.07
N ARG A 59 9.22 -3.34 0.09
CA ARG A 59 9.60 -4.64 0.68
C ARG A 59 9.98 -4.52 2.15
N ASP A 60 10.47 -3.36 2.58
CA ASP A 60 11.19 -3.17 3.84
C ASP A 60 10.27 -2.52 4.88
N SER A 61 10.09 -3.17 6.02
CA SER A 61 9.26 -2.65 7.12
C SER A 61 9.84 -1.36 7.73
N GLU A 62 11.17 -1.20 7.71
CA GLU A 62 11.88 -0.04 8.28
C GLU A 62 11.58 1.27 7.54
N THR A 63 11.35 1.19 6.22
CA THR A 63 11.06 2.37 5.38
C THR A 63 9.56 2.58 5.17
N LEU A 64 8.72 1.77 5.80
CA LEU A 64 7.27 1.81 5.65
C LEU A 64 6.71 3.18 6.04
N GLN A 65 7.09 3.71 7.20
CA GLN A 65 6.60 5.01 7.67
C GLN A 65 6.89 6.16 6.70
N GLU A 66 8.08 6.14 6.07
CA GLU A 66 8.48 7.14 5.10
C GLU A 66 7.69 6.97 3.80
N THR A 67 7.46 5.72 3.39
CA THR A 67 6.66 5.40 2.21
C THR A 67 5.22 5.88 2.35
N VAL A 68 4.58 5.61 3.50
CA VAL A 68 3.21 6.08 3.77
C VAL A 68 3.15 7.61 3.73
N ARG A 69 4.13 8.30 4.34
CA ARG A 69 4.22 9.78 4.27
C ARG A 69 4.37 10.30 2.84
N LYS A 70 5.17 9.63 2.01
CA LYS A 70 5.34 10.01 0.60
C LYS A 70 4.03 9.84 -0.20
N ILE A 71 3.23 8.82 0.11
CA ILE A 71 1.90 8.62 -0.48
C ILE A 71 0.94 9.73 -0.03
N VAL A 72 0.90 10.05 1.25
CA VAL A 72 0.05 11.15 1.77
C VAL A 72 0.41 12.47 1.08
N ARG A 73 1.70 12.81 1.01
CA ARG A 73 2.19 14.00 0.29
C ARG A 73 1.85 14.00 -1.20
N TRP A 74 1.71 12.83 -1.81
CA TRP A 74 1.26 12.73 -3.20
C TRP A 74 -0.20 13.19 -3.32
N TYR A 75 -1.09 12.72 -2.43
CA TYR A 75 -2.49 13.17 -2.41
C TYR A 75 -2.61 14.66 -2.09
N GLU A 76 -1.87 15.16 -1.11
CA GLU A 76 -1.91 16.59 -0.74
C GLU A 76 -1.54 17.49 -1.92
N ARG A 77 -0.54 17.09 -2.72
CA ARG A 77 -0.18 17.81 -3.96
C ARG A 77 -1.22 17.67 -5.05
N ALA A 78 -1.82 16.49 -5.20
CA ALA A 78 -2.82 16.23 -6.24
C ALA A 78 -4.14 16.99 -5.99
N THR A 79 -4.50 17.21 -4.73
CA THR A 79 -5.74 17.91 -4.34
C THR A 79 -5.52 19.35 -3.89
N ALA A 80 -4.26 19.78 -3.70
CA ALA A 80 -3.89 21.04 -3.07
C ALA A 80 -4.51 21.22 -1.65
N GLN A 81 -4.76 20.12 -0.95
CA GLN A 81 -5.35 20.12 0.40
C GLN A 81 -4.48 19.33 1.38
N PRO A 82 -4.19 19.87 2.58
CA PRO A 82 -3.42 19.15 3.59
C PRO A 82 -4.24 17.98 4.18
N ILE A 83 -3.56 16.89 4.53
CA ILE A 83 -4.17 15.72 5.19
C ILE A 83 -3.55 15.59 6.58
N ALA A 84 -4.35 15.86 7.62
CA ALA A 84 -3.89 15.70 8.99
C ALA A 84 -3.48 14.25 9.27
N ASN A 85 -2.41 14.03 10.06
CA ASN A 85 -1.94 12.68 10.39
C ASN A 85 -3.07 11.80 10.97
N ARG A 86 -3.90 12.36 11.85
CA ARG A 86 -5.08 11.68 12.43
C ARG A 86 -6.22 11.38 11.44
N ALA A 87 -6.11 11.81 10.19
CA ALA A 87 -7.02 11.47 9.10
C ALA A 87 -6.45 10.38 8.19
N VAL A 88 -5.22 9.91 8.47
CA VAL A 88 -4.59 8.79 7.75
C VAL A 88 -4.88 7.50 8.51
N TYR A 89 -5.50 6.54 7.83
CA TYR A 89 -5.82 5.22 8.37
C TYR A 89 -4.99 4.16 7.66
N TYR A 90 -4.30 3.31 8.43
CA TYR A 90 -3.45 2.24 7.92
C TYR A 90 -3.90 0.90 8.49
N PHE A 91 -3.98 -0.13 7.63
CA PHE A 91 -4.43 -1.47 8.00
C PHE A 91 -3.46 -2.50 7.45
N ASP A 92 -3.05 -3.45 8.29
CA ASP A 92 -2.09 -4.51 7.95
C ASP A 92 -2.30 -5.73 8.85
N ASP A 93 -1.91 -6.91 8.38
CA ASP A 93 -2.00 -8.16 9.14
C ASP A 93 -0.78 -8.39 10.04
N SER A 94 0.32 -7.68 9.78
CA SER A 94 1.57 -7.71 10.53
C SER A 94 1.62 -6.67 11.64
N ARG A 95 1.75 -7.15 12.88
CA ARG A 95 1.95 -6.30 14.07
C ARG A 95 3.19 -5.43 13.96
N ALA A 96 4.28 -5.95 13.38
CA ALA A 96 5.52 -5.21 13.21
C ALA A 96 5.35 -3.99 12.27
N ARG A 97 4.61 -4.15 11.17
CA ARG A 97 4.30 -3.06 10.22
C ARG A 97 3.39 -2.01 10.84
N VAL A 98 2.41 -2.41 11.64
CA VAL A 98 1.56 -1.47 12.38
C VAL A 98 2.37 -0.71 13.42
N ARG A 99 3.26 -1.39 14.14
CA ARG A 99 4.10 -0.79 15.19
C ARG A 99 5.08 0.25 14.63
N SER A 100 5.58 0.10 13.41
CA SER A 100 6.47 1.10 12.81
C SER A 100 5.78 2.45 12.55
N LEU A 101 4.44 2.49 12.58
CA LEU A 101 3.65 3.70 12.41
C LEU A 101 3.19 4.37 13.71
N THR A 102 3.43 3.79 14.89
CA THR A 102 2.87 4.30 16.16
C THR A 102 3.29 5.75 16.47
N ASN A 103 4.51 6.16 16.10
CA ASN A 103 5.03 7.51 16.36
C ASN A 103 4.72 8.53 15.23
N THR A 104 3.87 8.16 14.26
CA THR A 104 3.54 9.03 13.13
C THR A 104 2.31 9.91 13.37
N GLY A 105 1.48 9.56 14.36
CA GLY A 105 0.15 10.15 14.55
C GLY A 105 -0.90 9.64 13.56
N PHE A 106 -0.57 8.64 12.73
CA PHE A 106 -1.53 7.95 11.88
C PHE A 106 -2.37 6.94 12.68
N ASN A 107 -3.60 6.70 12.25
CA ASN A 107 -4.46 5.66 12.80
C ASN A 107 -4.08 4.29 12.20
N ALA A 108 -2.97 3.71 12.65
CA ALA A 108 -2.55 2.38 12.23
C ALA A 108 -3.21 1.30 13.09
N ARG A 109 -3.87 0.32 12.44
CA ARG A 109 -4.56 -0.79 13.10
C ARG A 109 -4.13 -2.11 12.51
N GLN A 110 -3.84 -3.08 13.36
CA GLN A 110 -3.71 -4.46 12.91
C GLN A 110 -5.10 -5.02 12.65
N VAL A 111 -5.34 -5.52 11.45
CA VAL A 111 -6.61 -6.16 11.08
C VAL A 111 -6.30 -7.62 10.81
N SER A 112 -6.22 -8.39 11.88
CA SER A 112 -5.88 -9.79 11.80
C SER A 112 -6.69 -10.61 12.80
N CYS A 113 -6.90 -11.87 12.43
CA CYS A 113 -7.53 -12.90 13.23
C CYS A 113 -6.45 -13.52 14.13
N ALA A 114 -6.81 -14.21 15.23
CA ALA A 114 -5.84 -14.99 15.99
C ALA A 114 -5.00 -15.87 15.04
N THR A 115 -3.68 -15.90 15.23
CA THR A 115 -2.80 -16.66 14.35
C THR A 115 -3.24 -18.13 14.34
N ARG A 116 -3.44 -18.69 13.13
CA ARG A 116 -3.69 -20.13 12.96
C ARG A 116 -2.40 -20.95 12.98
N ASP A 117 -1.25 -20.28 12.94
CA ASP A 117 0.08 -20.88 12.91
C ASP A 117 0.86 -20.42 14.15
N GLY A 118 1.03 -21.33 15.12
CA GLY A 118 1.74 -21.05 16.37
C GLY A 118 3.21 -20.65 16.17
N SER A 119 3.77 -20.81 14.97
CA SER A 119 5.14 -20.41 14.64
C SER A 119 5.29 -18.93 14.27
N ARG A 120 4.18 -18.22 13.97
CA ARG A 120 4.18 -16.78 13.63
C ARG A 120 3.17 -16.02 14.49
N VAL A 121 3.69 -15.46 15.58
CA VAL A 121 2.89 -14.72 16.58
C VAL A 121 2.59 -13.27 16.17
N ASP A 122 3.27 -12.76 15.14
CA ASP A 122 3.24 -11.35 14.72
C ASP A 122 2.43 -11.09 13.44
N VAL A 123 1.99 -12.13 12.73
CA VAL A 123 1.16 -12.06 11.52
C VAL A 123 -0.11 -12.85 11.77
N GLY A 124 -1.28 -12.22 11.71
CA GLY A 124 -2.54 -12.96 11.81
C GLY A 124 -3.05 -13.38 10.43
N LEU A 125 -3.54 -14.62 10.31
CA LEU A 125 -3.97 -15.20 9.04
C LEU A 125 -5.50 -15.06 8.90
N CYS A 126 -5.99 -14.00 8.25
CA CYS A 126 -7.40 -13.94 7.81
C CYS A 126 -7.50 -14.30 6.32
N GLY A 127 -8.49 -15.11 5.95
CA GLY A 127 -8.88 -15.33 4.55
C GLY A 127 -8.24 -16.52 3.81
N ALA A 128 -7.41 -17.34 4.46
CA ALA A 128 -6.98 -18.62 3.91
C ALA A 128 -7.71 -19.77 4.64
N THR A 129 -8.51 -20.53 3.89
CA THR A 129 -9.02 -21.87 4.22
C THR A 129 -8.27 -22.89 3.38
#